data_AF-A0A7S2I092-F1
#
_entry.id   AF-A0A7S2I092-F1
#
_cell.length_a   1.000
_cell.length_b   1.000
_cell.length_c   1.000
_cell.angle_alpha   90.00
_cell.angle_beta   90.00
_cell.angle_gamma   90.00
#
_symmetry.space_group_name_H-M   'P 1'
#
loop_
_entity.id
_entity.type
_entity.pdbx_description
1 polymer ?
#
loop_
_entity_poly.entity_id
_entity_poly.type
_entity_poly.pdbx_seq_one_letter_code
_entity_poly.pdbx_strand_id
1 'polypeptide(L)'
;FGRNYFNRASAPETEDIDDVEERDQVLADAAALKRLAVDYMHPEVAVETTDATATARCYFDRASAPEQESVDDAEERAQILRDAAELRKAAFDYLHPEVGVSSSAPELFGRNYFNRASAPETEEDEYADERAEALAEAAALKKLAVDYMHPEVGVTSSSPELFGRNYFNRASAPDTEDASVAQERAQVLAEAAALKKLA
;
A
#
# COMPACT_ATOMS: atom_id res chain seq x y z
N PHE A 1 -50.88 92.63 -32.91
CA PHE A 1 -49.52 92.03 -33.02
C PHE A 1 -49.51 90.72 -32.25
N GLY A 2 -49.48 89.59 -32.96
CA GLY A 2 -49.47 88.25 -32.34
C GLY A 2 -48.08 87.92 -31.80
N ARG A 3 -48.00 87.44 -30.56
CA ARG A 3 -46.74 86.94 -29.98
C ARG A 3 -46.43 85.58 -30.62
N ASN A 4 -45.25 85.44 -31.22
CA ASN A 4 -44.75 84.15 -31.71
C ASN A 4 -44.16 83.38 -30.54
N TYR A 5 -44.76 82.22 -30.22
CA TYR A 5 -44.40 81.38 -29.07
C TYR A 5 -43.33 80.31 -29.40
N PHE A 6 -42.99 80.12 -30.67
CA PHE A 6 -42.15 79.02 -31.13
C PHE A 6 -40.64 79.29 -31.01
N ASN A 7 -40.21 80.55 -30.85
CA ASN A 7 -38.78 80.93 -30.84
C ASN A 7 -38.31 81.57 -29.50
N ARG A 8 -38.96 81.27 -28.38
CA ARG A 8 -38.54 81.79 -27.06
C ARG A 8 -37.41 80.94 -26.51
N ALA A 9 -36.42 81.53 -25.85
CA ALA A 9 -35.32 80.82 -25.15
C ALA A 9 -35.76 79.81 -24.05
N SER A 10 -37.05 79.71 -23.77
CA SER A 10 -37.65 78.78 -22.81
C SER A 10 -38.55 77.75 -23.50
N ALA A 11 -38.64 77.79 -24.84
CA ALA A 11 -39.32 76.76 -25.61
C ALA A 11 -38.48 75.47 -25.53
N PRO A 12 -39.11 74.30 -25.37
CA PRO A 12 -38.39 73.04 -25.41
C PRO A 12 -37.67 72.93 -26.77
N GLU A 13 -36.41 72.50 -26.75
CA GLU A 13 -35.73 72.08 -27.97
C GLU A 13 -36.54 70.94 -28.57
N THR A 14 -37.10 71.18 -29.75
CA THR A 14 -37.75 70.13 -30.53
C THR A 14 -36.65 69.40 -31.26
N GLU A 15 -36.33 68.19 -30.80
CA GLU A 15 -35.53 67.25 -31.59
C GLU A 15 -36.18 67.15 -32.98
N ASP A 16 -35.38 67.37 -34.01
CA ASP A 16 -35.87 67.13 -35.36
C ASP A 16 -36.00 65.62 -35.58
N ILE A 17 -36.74 65.24 -36.61
CA ILE A 17 -37.00 63.83 -36.90
C ILE A 17 -35.68 63.11 -37.23
N ASP A 18 -34.73 63.84 -37.81
CA ASP A 18 -33.42 63.33 -38.20
C ASP A 18 -32.58 62.97 -36.95
N ASP A 19 -32.56 63.80 -35.90
CA ASP A 19 -31.87 63.55 -34.62
C ASP A 19 -32.43 62.30 -33.90
N VAL A 20 -33.74 62.09 -33.97
CA VAL A 20 -34.40 60.91 -33.38
C VAL A 20 -34.01 59.65 -34.15
N GLU A 21 -34.01 59.71 -35.48
CA GLU A 21 -33.60 58.59 -36.35
C GLU A 21 -32.12 58.22 -36.15
N GLU A 22 -31.23 59.20 -36.06
CA GLU A 22 -29.80 58.97 -35.79
C GLU A 22 -29.58 58.31 -34.43
N ARG A 23 -30.28 58.77 -33.38
CA ARG A 23 -30.19 58.20 -32.03
C ARG A 23 -30.69 56.75 -32.01
N ASP A 24 -31.80 56.48 -32.67
CA ASP A 24 -32.37 55.13 -32.73
C ASP A 24 -31.45 54.18 -33.52
N GLN A 25 -30.81 54.67 -34.59
CA GLN A 25 -29.79 53.92 -35.34
C GLN A 25 -28.56 53.60 -34.49
N VAL A 26 -28.03 54.57 -33.74
CA VAL A 26 -26.88 54.37 -32.84
C VAL A 26 -27.20 53.34 -31.75
N LEU A 27 -28.41 53.38 -31.20
CA LEU A 27 -28.86 52.41 -30.20
C LEU A 27 -29.00 51.01 -30.80
N ALA A 28 -29.49 50.89 -32.03
CA ALA A 28 -29.57 49.62 -32.74
C ALA A 28 -28.18 49.03 -33.00
N ASP A 29 -27.24 49.85 -33.47
CA ASP A 29 -25.85 49.43 -33.72
C ASP A 29 -25.14 49.02 -32.43
N ALA A 30 -25.34 49.78 -31.33
CA ALA A 30 -24.80 49.44 -30.02
C ALA A 30 -25.33 48.10 -29.49
N ALA A 31 -26.63 47.82 -29.69
CA ALA A 31 -27.22 46.55 -29.32
C ALA A 31 -26.65 45.38 -30.16
N ALA A 32 -26.48 45.58 -31.47
CA ALA A 32 -25.88 44.59 -32.36
C ALA A 32 -24.42 44.27 -31.99
N LEU A 33 -23.61 45.30 -31.70
CA LEU A 33 -22.22 45.14 -31.26
C LEU A 33 -22.12 44.43 -29.92
N LYS A 34 -23.02 44.75 -28.97
CA LYS A 34 -23.07 44.06 -27.68
C LYS A 34 -23.40 42.57 -27.87
N ARG A 35 -24.34 42.24 -28.75
CA ARG A 35 -24.67 40.85 -29.07
C ARG A 35 -23.48 40.12 -29.69
N LEU A 36 -22.80 40.73 -30.66
CA LEU A 36 -21.61 40.15 -31.28
C LEU A 36 -20.47 39.92 -30.27
N ALA A 37 -20.29 40.82 -29.29
CA ALA A 37 -19.32 40.63 -28.22
C ALA A 37 -19.66 39.43 -27.33
N VAL A 38 -20.94 39.21 -27.04
CA VAL A 38 -21.41 38.01 -26.29
C VAL A 38 -21.17 36.76 -27.13
N ASP A 39 -21.58 36.75 -28.41
CA ASP A 39 -21.39 35.60 -29.31
C ASP A 39 -19.89 35.21 -29.43
N TYR A 40 -18.98 36.19 -29.35
CA TYR A 40 -17.53 35.93 -29.42
C TYR A 40 -16.93 35.47 -28.09
N MET A 41 -17.41 35.99 -26.96
CA MET A 41 -16.93 35.57 -25.63
C MET A 41 -17.55 34.26 -25.15
N HIS A 42 -18.70 33.88 -25.70
CA HIS A 42 -19.47 32.70 -25.34
C HIS A 42 -19.77 31.82 -26.56
N PRO A 43 -18.74 31.20 -27.19
CA PRO A 43 -18.93 30.32 -28.34
C PRO A 43 -19.77 29.06 -28.04
N GLU A 44 -19.94 28.73 -26.76
CA GLU A 44 -20.85 27.69 -26.26
C GLU A 44 -22.33 28.06 -26.39
N VAL A 45 -22.67 29.35 -26.53
CA VAL A 45 -24.05 29.82 -26.69
C VAL A 45 -24.43 29.80 -28.16
N ALA A 46 -25.55 29.17 -28.48
CA ALA A 46 -26.03 29.08 -29.85
C ALA A 46 -26.38 30.47 -30.41
N VAL A 47 -25.88 30.76 -31.62
CA VAL A 47 -26.18 32.02 -32.31
C VAL A 47 -27.61 31.95 -32.86
N GLU A 48 -28.51 32.73 -32.27
CA GLU A 48 -29.89 32.85 -32.73
C GLU A 48 -29.97 33.76 -33.97
N THR A 49 -30.24 33.18 -35.15
CA THR A 49 -30.39 33.94 -36.40
C THR A 49 -31.81 33.83 -36.93
N THR A 50 -32.34 34.94 -37.47
CA THR A 50 -33.64 34.98 -38.18
C THR A 50 -33.52 34.62 -39.67
N ASP A 51 -32.29 34.54 -40.18
CA ASP A 51 -31.99 34.20 -41.56
C ASP A 51 -31.98 32.67 -41.73
N ALA A 52 -32.98 32.14 -42.42
CA ALA A 52 -33.10 30.70 -42.70
C ALA A 52 -31.95 30.15 -43.57
N THR A 53 -31.14 31.02 -44.17
CA THR A 53 -29.95 30.63 -44.95
C THR A 53 -28.65 30.71 -44.15
N ALA A 54 -28.68 31.29 -42.95
CA ALA A 54 -27.53 31.31 -42.05
C ALA A 54 -27.32 29.91 -41.44
N THR A 55 -26.45 29.12 -42.09
CA THR A 55 -26.07 27.79 -41.60
C THR A 55 -24.95 27.90 -40.56
N ALA A 56 -25.24 28.48 -39.40
CA ALA A 56 -24.33 28.41 -38.26
C ALA A 56 -24.48 27.03 -37.61
N ARG A 57 -23.41 26.22 -37.62
CA ARG A 57 -23.37 24.94 -36.92
C ARG A 57 -22.72 25.15 -35.56
N CYS A 58 -23.49 25.08 -34.48
CA CYS A 58 -22.92 24.96 -33.14
C CYS A 58 -22.23 23.60 -33.04
N TYR A 59 -20.90 23.60 -32.87
CA TYR A 59 -20.13 22.36 -32.77
C TYR A 59 -20.10 21.78 -31.36
N PHE A 60 -20.50 22.57 -30.36
CA PHE A 60 -20.50 22.20 -28.94
C PHE A 60 -21.70 21.32 -28.57
N ASP A 61 -22.88 21.55 -29.17
CA ASP A 61 -24.12 20.79 -28.87
C ASP A 61 -24.33 19.55 -29.76
N ARG A 62 -23.35 19.20 -30.60
CA ARG A 62 -23.48 18.05 -31.49
C ARG A 62 -23.42 16.76 -30.67
N ALA A 63 -24.23 15.76 -31.01
CA ALA A 63 -24.22 14.45 -30.34
C ALA A 63 -22.87 13.71 -30.32
N SER A 64 -21.93 14.09 -31.20
CA SER A 64 -20.56 13.56 -31.23
C SER A 64 -19.52 14.50 -30.60
N ALA A 65 -19.93 15.59 -29.96
CA ALA A 65 -19.06 16.44 -29.18
C ALA A 65 -18.68 15.71 -27.88
N PRO A 66 -17.44 15.87 -27.39
CA PRO A 66 -17.06 15.32 -26.09
C PRO A 66 -17.90 15.99 -25.00
N GLU A 67 -18.26 15.21 -23.98
CA GLU A 67 -18.93 15.69 -22.79
C GLU A 67 -18.05 16.78 -22.15
N GLN A 68 -18.63 17.97 -21.96
CA GLN A 68 -17.92 19.09 -21.36
C GLN A 68 -18.06 18.97 -19.84
N GLU A 69 -16.93 18.86 -19.15
CA GLU A 69 -16.88 18.96 -17.69
C GLU A 69 -16.90 20.45 -17.32
N SER A 70 -17.72 20.82 -16.32
CA SER A 70 -17.70 22.19 -15.81
C SER A 70 -16.39 22.43 -15.04
N VAL A 71 -16.02 23.70 -14.85
CA VAL A 71 -14.84 24.04 -14.05
C VAL A 71 -15.00 23.52 -12.61
N ASP A 72 -16.21 23.64 -12.05
CA ASP A 72 -16.53 23.16 -10.71
C ASP A 72 -16.37 21.63 -10.60
N ASP A 73 -16.88 20.87 -11.57
CA ASP A 73 -16.73 19.41 -11.59
C ASP A 73 -15.25 18.98 -11.70
N ALA A 74 -14.47 19.67 -12.52
CA ALA A 74 -13.04 19.40 -12.66
C ALA A 74 -12.27 19.68 -11.37
N GLU A 75 -12.64 20.74 -10.63
CA GLU A 75 -12.06 21.09 -9.33
C GLU A 75 -12.45 20.07 -8.26
N GLU A 76 -13.72 19.67 -8.18
CA GLU A 76 -14.19 18.62 -7.27
C GLU A 76 -13.48 17.30 -7.54
N ARG A 77 -13.36 16.91 -8.81
CA ARG A 77 -12.63 15.70 -9.22
C ARG A 77 -11.16 15.77 -8.81
N ALA A 78 -10.51 16.91 -8.98
CA ALA A 78 -9.13 17.10 -8.56
C ALA A 78 -8.98 16.98 -7.03
N GLN A 79 -9.93 17.52 -6.27
CA GLN A 79 -9.94 17.42 -4.81
C GLN A 79 -10.14 15.97 -4.34
N ILE A 80 -11.12 15.26 -4.89
CA ILE A 80 -11.39 13.85 -4.58
C ILE A 80 -10.14 12.98 -4.85
N LEU A 81 -9.44 13.22 -5.97
CA LEU A 81 -8.23 12.48 -6.30
C LEU A 81 -7.08 12.75 -5.33
N ARG A 82 -6.94 13.98 -4.83
CA ARG A 82 -5.96 14.30 -3.77
C ARG A 82 -6.29 13.58 -2.48
N ASP A 83 -7.54 13.68 -2.02
CA ASP A 83 -7.98 13.06 -0.78
C ASP A 83 -7.84 11.53 -0.85
N ALA A 84 -8.17 10.92 -2.00
CA ALA A 84 -8.00 9.49 -2.21
C ALA A 84 -6.52 9.06 -2.16
N ALA A 85 -5.61 9.88 -2.69
CA ALA A 85 -4.17 9.60 -2.63
C ALA A 85 -3.63 9.69 -1.19
N GLU A 86 -4.09 10.68 -0.43
CA GLU A 86 -3.73 10.84 0.99
C GLU A 86 -4.25 9.70 1.84
N LEU A 87 -5.52 9.32 1.67
CA LEU A 87 -6.14 8.18 2.36
C LEU A 87 -5.44 6.87 2.02
N ARG A 88 -5.10 6.65 0.75
CA ARG A 88 -4.34 5.47 0.33
C ARG A 88 -2.98 5.40 1.02
N LYS A 89 -2.28 6.53 1.12
CA LYS A 89 -0.99 6.60 1.81
C LYS A 89 -1.16 6.31 3.30
N ALA A 90 -2.13 6.93 3.97
CA ALA A 90 -2.40 6.71 5.39
C ALA A 90 -2.77 5.23 5.68
N ALA A 91 -3.57 4.61 4.82
CA ALA A 91 -3.91 3.20 4.94
C ALA A 91 -2.67 2.29 4.77
N PHE A 92 -1.81 2.61 3.81
CA PHE A 92 -0.55 1.90 3.61
C PHE A 92 0.37 2.04 4.83
N ASP A 93 0.58 3.26 5.32
CA ASP A 93 1.42 3.54 6.50
C ASP A 93 0.89 2.84 7.76
N TYR A 94 -0.44 2.67 7.88
CA TYR A 94 -1.07 1.94 8.98
C TYR A 94 -0.87 0.42 8.87
N LEU A 95 -1.03 -0.14 7.67
CA LEU A 95 -0.87 -1.57 7.42
C LEU A 95 0.59 -2.02 7.46
N HIS A 96 1.51 -1.10 7.17
CA HIS A 96 2.95 -1.38 7.03
C HIS A 96 3.80 -0.56 8.02
N PRO A 97 3.68 -0.82 9.34
CA PRO A 97 4.44 -0.08 10.36
C PRO A 97 5.96 -0.34 10.29
N GLU A 98 6.40 -1.39 9.59
CA GLU A 98 7.79 -1.66 9.26
C GLU A 98 8.40 -0.63 8.30
N VAL A 99 7.57 0.02 7.47
CA VAL A 99 8.00 1.06 6.54
C VAL A 99 8.32 2.33 7.32
N GLY A 100 9.52 2.87 7.12
CA GLY A 100 9.98 4.07 7.82
C GLY A 100 9.15 5.30 7.46
N VAL A 101 8.81 6.11 8.47
CA VAL A 101 8.13 7.40 8.25
C VAL A 101 9.13 8.40 7.65
N SER A 102 8.97 8.73 6.37
CA SER A 102 9.76 9.79 5.73
C SER A 102 9.10 11.15 6.00
N SER A 103 9.60 11.90 6.98
CA SER A 103 9.20 13.30 7.20
C SER A 103 10.14 14.24 6.44
N SER A 104 9.57 15.24 5.74
CA SER A 104 10.36 16.29 5.07
C SER A 104 10.78 17.41 6.02
N ALA A 105 10.14 17.53 7.18
CA ALA A 105 10.46 18.52 8.19
C ALA A 105 11.46 17.95 9.21
N PRO A 106 12.62 18.61 9.43
CA PRO A 106 13.65 18.13 10.35
C PRO A 106 13.22 18.14 11.83
N GLU A 107 12.08 18.76 12.13
CA GLU A 107 11.47 18.84 13.47
C GLU A 107 10.60 17.60 13.79
N LEU A 108 10.19 16.85 12.78
CA LEU A 108 9.39 15.63 12.93
C LEU A 108 10.31 14.44 13.19
N PHE A 109 10.65 14.22 14.45
CA PHE A 109 11.41 13.06 14.91
C PHE A 109 10.52 11.81 15.00
N GLY A 110 10.20 11.20 13.85
CA GLY A 110 9.55 9.89 13.80
C GLY A 110 10.54 8.78 14.20
N ARG A 111 10.22 7.99 15.24
CA ARG A 111 11.00 6.81 15.61
C ARG A 111 10.29 5.55 15.10
N ASN A 112 10.91 4.84 14.15
CA ASN A 112 10.49 3.49 13.78
C ASN A 112 11.02 2.51 14.84
N TYR A 113 10.11 1.85 15.55
CA TYR A 113 10.45 0.91 16.63
C TYR A 113 10.60 -0.54 16.16
N PHE A 114 10.20 -0.85 14.93
CA PHE A 114 10.29 -2.19 14.33
C PHE A 114 11.74 -2.51 13.91
N ASN A 115 12.48 -1.54 13.38
CA ASN A 115 13.86 -1.75 12.90
C ASN A 115 14.95 -1.35 13.90
N ARG A 116 14.62 -1.23 15.20
CA ARG A 116 15.61 -0.88 16.22
C ARG A 116 16.47 -2.09 16.56
N ALA A 117 17.76 -1.90 16.82
CA ALA A 117 18.69 -2.97 17.22
C ALA A 117 18.27 -3.74 18.50
N SER A 118 17.33 -3.22 19.28
CA SER A 118 16.75 -3.88 20.46
C SER A 118 15.30 -4.33 20.27
N ALA A 119 14.75 -4.21 19.06
CA ALA A 119 13.47 -4.81 18.73
C ALA A 119 13.64 -6.34 18.67
N PRO A 120 12.67 -7.11 19.21
CA PRO A 120 12.69 -8.56 19.04
C PRO A 120 12.60 -8.90 17.54
N GLU A 121 13.33 -9.92 17.09
CA GLU A 121 13.14 -10.46 15.74
C GLU A 121 11.71 -11.02 15.66
N THR A 122 10.88 -10.37 14.84
CA THR A 122 9.55 -10.87 14.51
C THR A 122 9.69 -11.75 13.27
N GLU A 123 9.68 -13.06 13.44
CA GLU A 123 9.46 -13.97 12.32
C GLU A 123 7.97 -13.97 11.96
N GLU A 124 7.64 -14.09 10.67
CA GLU A 124 6.24 -14.26 10.25
C GLU A 124 5.73 -15.59 10.84
N ASP A 125 4.50 -15.60 11.36
CA ASP A 125 3.93 -16.76 12.10
C ASP A 125 4.08 -18.08 11.31
N GLU A 126 4.01 -18.03 9.98
CA GLU A 126 4.18 -19.19 9.11
C GLU A 126 5.57 -19.84 9.22
N TYR A 127 6.64 -19.05 9.35
CA TYR A 127 8.00 -19.57 9.54
C TYR A 127 8.28 -20.01 10.98
N ALA A 128 7.57 -19.43 11.96
CA ALA A 128 7.74 -19.80 13.36
C ALA A 128 7.30 -21.25 13.61
N ASP A 129 6.19 -21.67 13.00
CA ASP A 129 5.67 -23.03 13.08
C ASP A 129 6.59 -24.04 12.37
N GLU A 130 7.05 -23.73 11.14
CA GLU A 130 8.01 -24.57 10.40
C GLU A 130 9.33 -24.74 11.15
N ARG A 131 9.84 -23.66 11.76
CA ARG A 131 11.06 -23.69 12.56
C ARG A 131 10.88 -24.54 13.82
N ALA A 132 9.72 -24.48 14.47
CA ALA A 132 9.41 -25.30 15.63
C ALA A 132 9.34 -26.79 15.26
N GLU A 133 8.74 -27.14 14.12
CA GLU A 133 8.68 -28.50 13.62
C GLU A 133 10.07 -29.05 13.27
N ALA A 134 10.89 -28.29 12.53
CA ALA A 134 12.24 -28.68 12.18
C ALA A 134 13.14 -28.90 13.42
N LEU A 135 13.00 -28.05 14.45
CA LEU A 135 13.73 -28.22 15.71
C LEU A 135 13.26 -29.46 16.49
N ALA A 136 11.97 -29.76 16.48
CA ALA A 136 11.42 -30.96 17.11
C ALA A 136 11.93 -32.24 16.40
N GLU A 137 11.95 -32.26 15.07
CA GLU A 137 12.48 -33.36 14.28
C GLU A 137 13.98 -33.56 14.53
N ALA A 138 14.77 -32.47 14.53
CA ALA A 138 16.19 -32.52 14.83
C ALA A 138 16.48 -33.07 16.24
N ALA A 139 15.67 -32.71 17.23
CA ALA A 139 15.77 -33.25 18.58
C ALA A 139 15.44 -34.76 18.62
N ALA A 140 14.41 -35.19 17.89
CA ALA A 140 14.06 -36.61 17.78
C ALA A 140 15.16 -37.43 17.10
N LEU A 141 15.73 -36.93 15.99
CA LEU A 141 16.84 -37.56 15.28
C LEU A 141 18.10 -37.65 16.17
N LYS A 142 18.41 -36.58 16.90
CA LYS A 142 19.54 -36.59 17.84
C LYS A 142 19.35 -37.64 18.93
N LYS A 143 18.14 -37.77 19.48
CA LYS A 143 17.82 -38.82 20.45
C LYS A 143 18.00 -40.20 19.83
N LEU A 144 17.47 -40.43 18.63
CA LEU A 144 17.59 -41.72 17.94
C LEU A 144 19.04 -42.10 17.64
N ALA A 145 19.88 -41.11 17.28
CA ALA A 145 21.31 -41.33 17.08
C ALA A 145 21.99 -41.75 18.40
N VAL A 146 21.67 -41.11 19.52
CA VAL A 146 22.18 -41.50 20.85
C VAL A 146 21.71 -42.90 21.22
N ASP A 147 20.42 -43.20 21.04
CA ASP A 147 19.84 -44.53 21.32
C ASP A 147 20.51 -45.63 20.48
N TYR A 148 20.93 -45.32 19.24
CA TYR A 148 21.65 -46.27 18.37
C TYR A 148 23.12 -46.46 18.77
N MET A 149 23.81 -45.38 19.16
CA MET A 149 25.21 -45.46 19.59
C MET A 149 25.36 -46.07 20.99
N HIS A 150 24.31 -46.04 21.81
CA HIS A 150 24.30 -46.51 23.20
C HIS A 150 23.21 -47.58 23.45
N PRO A 151 23.28 -48.76 22.82
CA PRO A 151 22.29 -49.82 23.01
C PRO A 151 22.24 -50.39 24.45
N GLU A 152 23.27 -50.14 25.26
CA GLU A 152 23.31 -50.41 26.70
C GLU A 152 22.35 -49.51 27.50
N VAL A 153 22.08 -48.30 27.00
CA VAL A 153 21.11 -47.37 27.57
C VAL A 153 19.73 -47.82 27.11
N GLY A 154 18.94 -48.38 28.02
CA GLY A 154 17.62 -48.90 27.70
C GLY A 154 16.73 -47.83 27.05
N VAL A 155 16.20 -48.13 25.87
CA VAL A 155 15.26 -47.25 25.17
C VAL A 155 13.96 -47.18 25.99
N THR A 156 13.68 -46.03 26.58
CA THR A 156 12.38 -45.76 27.20
C THR A 156 11.36 -45.49 26.07
N SER A 157 10.72 -46.53 25.55
CA SER A 157 9.65 -46.38 24.56
C SER A 157 8.40 -45.81 25.23
N SER A 158 7.91 -44.67 24.74
CA SER A 158 6.67 -44.06 25.23
C SER A 158 5.40 -44.71 24.66
N SER A 159 5.50 -45.49 23.59
CA SER A 159 4.36 -46.18 22.97
C SER A 159 4.31 -47.66 23.36
N PRO A 160 3.18 -48.18 23.86
CA PRO A 160 3.00 -49.59 24.22
C PRO A 160 2.98 -50.54 23.01
N GLU A 161 2.96 -50.00 21.79
CA GLU A 161 2.96 -50.78 20.54
C GLU A 161 4.39 -51.06 20.03
N LEU A 162 5.41 -50.38 20.57
CA LEU A 162 6.81 -50.56 20.21
C LEU A 162 7.45 -51.64 21.10
N PHE A 163 7.46 -52.87 20.61
CA PHE A 163 8.08 -54.01 21.30
C PHE A 163 9.61 -54.05 21.07
N GLY A 164 10.36 -53.20 21.78
CA GLY A 164 11.83 -53.27 21.81
C GLY A 164 12.31 -54.38 22.76
N ARG A 165 13.03 -55.38 22.24
CA ARG A 165 13.73 -56.38 23.08
C ARG A 165 15.16 -55.91 23.35
N ASN A 166 15.48 -55.61 24.61
CA ASN A 166 16.86 -55.36 25.04
C ASN A 166 17.59 -56.72 25.21
N TYR A 167 18.58 -56.97 24.36
CA TYR A 167 19.37 -58.22 24.37
C TYR A 167 20.64 -58.14 25.22
N PHE A 168 21.05 -56.94 25.66
CA PHE A 168 22.25 -56.72 26.48
C PHE A 168 22.00 -57.00 27.96
N ASN A 169 20.78 -56.74 28.47
CA ASN A 169 20.44 -56.92 29.89
C ASN A 169 19.64 -58.21 30.18
N ARG A 170 19.64 -59.19 29.27
CA ARG A 170 18.94 -60.46 29.50
C ARG A 170 19.75 -61.33 30.45
N ALA A 171 19.08 -62.07 31.34
CA ALA A 171 19.72 -63.07 32.23
C ALA A 171 20.52 -64.17 31.51
N SER A 172 20.39 -64.30 30.19
CA SER A 172 21.14 -65.24 29.34
C SER A 172 22.21 -64.56 28.48
N ALA A 173 22.35 -63.23 28.56
CA ALA A 173 23.39 -62.51 27.86
C ALA A 173 24.75 -62.84 28.50
N PRO A 174 25.81 -63.03 27.71
CA PRO A 174 27.15 -63.20 28.26
C PRO A 174 27.55 -61.93 29.02
N ASP A 175 28.21 -62.08 30.17
CA ASP A 175 28.79 -60.96 30.91
C ASP A 175 29.81 -60.24 30.00
N THR A 176 29.47 -59.04 29.54
CA THR A 176 30.38 -58.20 28.78
C THR A 176 31.18 -57.34 29.75
N GLU A 177 32.44 -57.72 29.99
CA GLU A 177 33.39 -56.84 30.68
C GLU A 177 33.86 -55.73 29.72
N ASP A 178 33.98 -54.49 30.23
CA ASP A 178 34.52 -53.37 29.47
C ASP A 178 35.94 -53.69 28.98
N ALA A 179 36.27 -53.33 27.74
CA ALA A 179 37.59 -53.63 27.15
C ALA A 179 38.76 -53.10 28.00
N SER A 180 38.56 -51.96 28.67
CA SER A 180 39.55 -51.40 29.60
C SER A 180 39.75 -52.29 30.83
N VAL A 181 38.67 -52.78 31.42
CA VAL A 181 38.68 -53.69 32.58
C VAL A 181 39.27 -55.05 32.20
N ALA A 182 38.95 -55.56 31.00
CA ALA A 182 39.55 -56.78 30.47
C ALA A 182 41.08 -56.63 30.28
N GLN A 183 41.52 -55.46 29.82
CA GLN A 183 42.93 -55.16 29.61
C GLN A 183 43.69 -54.97 30.92
N GLU A 184 43.11 -54.28 31.90
CA GLU A 184 43.67 -54.16 33.26
C GLU A 184 43.78 -55.53 33.93
N ARG A 185 42.74 -56.36 33.85
CA ARG A 185 42.77 -57.73 34.37
C ARG A 185 43.85 -58.57 33.70
N ALA A 186 44.03 -58.45 32.39
CA ALA A 186 45.09 -59.14 31.66
C ALA A 186 46.49 -58.68 32.10
N GLN A 187 46.68 -57.39 32.34
CA GLN A 187 47.93 -56.84 32.87
C GLN A 187 48.22 -57.35 34.28
N VAL A 188 47.24 -57.27 35.19
CA VAL A 188 47.37 -57.76 36.56
C VAL A 188 47.67 -59.26 36.59
N LEU A 189 47.05 -60.07 35.72
CA LEU A 189 47.34 -61.50 35.61
C LEU A 189 48.76 -61.76 35.05
N ALA A 190 49.20 -60.97 34.07
CA ALA A 190 50.55 -61.07 33.54
C ALA A 190 51.61 -60.71 34.58
N GLU A 191 51.38 -59.65 35.36
CA GLU A 191 52.24 -59.23 36.46
C GLU A 191 52.27 -60.26 37.59
N ALA A 192 51.11 -60.79 37.99
CA ALA A 192 51.02 -61.86 38.99
C ALA A 192 51.75 -63.14 38.52
N ALA A 193 51.65 -63.49 37.24
CA ALA A 193 52.37 -64.61 36.66
C ALA A 193 53.90 -64.36 36.61
N ALA A 194 54.34 -63.13 36.36
CA ALA A 194 55.74 -62.74 36.39
C ALA A 194 56.31 -62.79 37.83
N LEU A 195 55.56 -62.27 38.80
CA LEU A 195 55.91 -62.33 40.23
C LEU A 195 56.04 -63.77 40.72
N LYS A 196 55.14 -64.67 40.30
CA LYS A 196 55.19 -66.09 40.66
C LYS A 196 56.40 -66.83 40.06
N LYS A 197 57.05 -66.31 39.03
CA LYS A 197 58.30 -66.86 38.46
C LYS A 197 59.56 -66.33 39.16
N LEU A 198 59.43 -65.26 39.96
CA LEU A 198 60.51 -64.62 40.71
C LEU A 198 60.56 -65.05 42.18
N ALA A 199 59.53 -65.76 42.66
CA ALA A 199 59.46 -66.42 43.96
C ALA A 199 59.73 -67.92 43.83
#